data_AF-A0A958US99-F1
#
_entry.id   AF-A0A958US99-F1
#
_cell.length_a   1.000
_cell.length_b   1.000
_cell.length_c   1.000
_cell.angle_alpha   90.00
_cell.angle_beta   90.00
_cell.angle_gamma   90.00
#
_symmetry.space_group_name_H-M   'P 1'
#
loop_
_entity.id
_entity.type
_entity.pdbx_description
1 polymer ?
#
loop_
_entity_poly.entity_id
_entity_poly.type
_entity_poly.pdbx_seq_one_letter_code
_entity_poly.pdbx_strand_id
1 'polypeptide(L)'
;MKHFLSGIFLVCMLSGFAQDLKVMTYNIKLDYPKEGENSWANRKPFFINQIKFYEPDAMGVQEPMPNQMKDMDSLLPEYDFVGVGRDDGKDLGEYSA
;
A
#
# COMPACT_ATOMS: atom_id res chain seq x y z
N MET A 1 -47.05 6.79 18.31
CA MET A 1 -46.35 6.83 17.00
C MET A 1 -45.25 7.88 16.92
N LYS A 2 -45.50 9.18 17.14
CA LYS A 2 -44.45 10.22 17.02
C LYS A 2 -43.21 9.97 17.90
N HIS A 3 -43.39 9.65 19.17
CA HIS A 3 -42.28 9.34 20.09
C HIS A 3 -41.54 8.03 19.76
N PHE A 4 -42.21 7.07 19.13
CA PHE A 4 -41.61 5.82 18.67
C PHE A 4 -40.69 6.05 17.47
N LEU A 5 -41.13 6.86 16.50
CA LEU A 5 -40.30 7.31 15.37
C LEU A 5 -39.11 8.15 15.84
N SER A 6 -39.30 9.07 16.80
CA SER A 6 -38.19 9.84 17.38
C SER A 6 -37.18 8.96 18.10
N GLY A 7 -37.63 7.89 18.78
CA GLY A 7 -36.74 6.91 19.42
C GLY A 7 -35.90 6.12 18.42
N ILE A 8 -36.49 5.64 17.32
CA ILE A 8 -35.77 4.95 16.24
C ILE A 8 -34.71 5.87 15.63
N PHE A 9 -35.07 7.12 15.34
CA PHE A 9 -34.16 8.09 14.75
C PHE A 9 -32.94 8.37 15.65
N LEU A 10 -33.16 8.46 16.97
CA LEU A 10 -32.08 8.68 17.94
C LEU A 10 -31.13 7.47 18.03
N VAL A 11 -31.65 6.23 17.98
CA VAL A 11 -30.83 5.00 17.98
C VAL A 11 -29.99 4.89 16.70
N CYS A 12 -30.56 5.25 15.54
CA CYS A 12 -29.80 5.28 14.29
C CYS A 12 -28.64 6.29 14.32
N MET A 13 -28.79 7.44 14.97
CA MET A 13 -27.71 8.41 15.12
C MET A 13 -26.55 7.91 16.00
N LEU A 14 -26.83 7.05 16.98
CA LEU A 14 -25.82 6.46 17.86
C LEU A 14 -25.08 5.26 17.24
N SER A 15 -25.50 4.82 16.04
CA SER A 15 -24.95 3.64 15.36
C SER A 15 -23.91 3.99 14.28
N GLY A 16 -23.53 5.26 14.14
CA GLY A 16 -22.53 5.69 13.17
C GLY A 16 -21.11 5.44 13.69
N PHE A 17 -20.38 4.50 13.09
CA PHE A 17 -18.94 4.35 13.29
C PHE A 17 -18.21 5.00 12.11
N ALA A 18 -17.26 5.89 12.41
CA ALA A 18 -16.29 6.34 11.42
C ALA A 18 -15.28 5.22 11.15
N GLN A 19 -14.72 5.17 9.95
CA GLN A 19 -13.65 4.24 9.61
C GLN A 19 -12.32 4.98 9.65
N ASP A 20 -11.34 4.38 10.31
CA ASP A 20 -9.96 4.85 10.24
C ASP A 20 -9.28 4.17 9.05
N LEU A 21 -8.58 4.96 8.25
CA LEU A 21 -7.86 4.49 7.07
C LEU A 21 -6.44 5.06 7.07
N LYS A 22 -5.44 4.18 7.14
CA LYS A 22 -4.02 4.50 7.03
C LYS A 22 -3.59 4.34 5.58
N VAL A 23 -3.26 5.45 4.93
CA VAL A 23 -2.75 5.45 3.55
C VAL A 23 -1.29 5.91 3.49
N MET A 24 -0.54 5.37 2.54
CA MET A 24 0.85 5.75 2.30
C MET A 24 1.11 5.96 0.80
N THR A 25 2.03 6.85 0.46
CA THR A 25 2.65 6.91 -0.87
C THR A 25 4.16 6.90 -0.73
N TYR A 26 4.85 6.15 -1.57
CA TYR A 26 6.30 6.03 -1.51
C TYR A 26 6.91 5.79 -2.89
N ASN A 27 7.71 6.74 -3.38
CA ASN A 27 8.65 6.48 -4.45
C ASN A 27 9.87 5.75 -3.88
N ILE A 28 10.04 4.49 -4.26
CA ILE A 28 11.06 3.61 -3.65
C ILE A 28 12.37 3.61 -4.43
N LYS A 29 12.47 4.40 -5.49
CA LYS A 29 13.57 4.41 -6.46
C LYS A 29 13.78 3.05 -7.14
N LEU A 30 13.80 3.08 -8.46
CA LEU A 30 14.09 1.90 -9.29
C LEU A 30 15.40 1.22 -8.88
N ASP A 31 15.52 -0.07 -9.19
CA ASP A 31 16.70 -0.89 -8.89
C ASP A 31 17.91 -0.54 -9.77
N TYR A 32 18.44 0.67 -9.54
CA TYR A 32 19.65 1.18 -10.15
C TYR A 32 20.28 2.27 -9.27
N PRO A 33 21.61 2.22 -9.02
CA PRO A 33 22.54 1.18 -9.45
C PRO A 33 22.30 -0.15 -8.73
N LYS A 34 22.65 -1.27 -9.38
CA LYS A 34 22.48 -2.62 -8.81
C LYS A 34 23.45 -2.95 -7.68
N GLU A 35 24.49 -2.13 -7.51
CA GLU A 35 25.55 -2.31 -6.51
C GLU A 35 25.78 -0.99 -5.75
N GLY A 36 26.46 -1.09 -4.60
CA GLY A 36 26.74 0.04 -3.71
C GLY A 36 25.72 0.22 -2.60
N GLU A 37 25.99 1.15 -1.68
CA GLU A 37 25.20 1.37 -0.45
C GLU A 37 23.73 1.68 -0.74
N ASN A 38 23.44 2.37 -1.84
CA ASN A 38 22.08 2.75 -2.25
C ASN A 38 21.39 1.75 -3.20
N SER A 39 21.98 0.57 -3.42
CA SER A 39 21.33 -0.50 -4.21
C SER A 39 20.02 -0.95 -3.57
N TRP A 40 19.09 -1.48 -4.36
CA TRP A 40 17.84 -2.03 -3.83
C TRP A 40 18.10 -3.14 -2.81
N ALA A 41 19.09 -4.00 -3.05
CA ALA A 41 19.45 -5.09 -2.14
C ALA A 41 19.71 -4.59 -0.71
N ASN A 42 20.37 -3.44 -0.57
CA ASN A 42 20.67 -2.83 0.72
C ASN A 42 19.49 -2.04 1.31
N ARG A 43 18.67 -1.41 0.46
CA ARG A 43 17.50 -0.61 0.90
C ARG A 43 16.29 -1.46 1.27
N LYS A 44 16.13 -2.62 0.63
CA LYS A 44 14.96 -3.50 0.76
C LYS A 44 14.62 -3.85 2.21
N PRO A 45 15.54 -4.33 3.07
CA PRO A 45 15.19 -4.70 4.44
C PRO A 45 14.61 -3.55 5.24
N PHE A 46 15.18 -2.34 5.11
CA PHE A 46 14.68 -1.15 5.80
C PHE A 46 13.28 -0.78 5.30
N PHE A 47 13.09 -0.73 3.98
CA PHE A 47 11.81 -0.40 3.36
C PHE A 47 10.69 -1.38 3.78
N ILE A 48 10.95 -2.69 3.74
CA ILE A 48 9.98 -3.71 4.15
C ILE A 48 9.63 -3.56 5.64
N ASN A 49 10.62 -3.34 6.50
CA ASN A 49 10.37 -3.12 7.93
C ASN A 49 9.59 -1.83 8.20
N GLN A 50 9.78 -0.80 7.37
CA GLN A 50 9.00 0.44 7.46
C GLN A 50 7.52 0.18 7.18
N ILE A 51 7.18 -0.59 6.15
CA ILE A 51 5.79 -0.95 5.85
C ILE A 51 5.19 -1.78 7.00
N LYS A 52 5.92 -2.77 7.51
CA LYS A 52 5.48 -3.60 8.65
C LYS A 52 5.31 -2.80 9.94
N PHE A 53 6.02 -1.69 10.08
CA PHE A 53 5.89 -0.81 11.25
C PHE A 53 4.65 0.10 11.15
N TYR A 54 4.40 0.69 9.99
CA TYR A 54 3.26 1.60 9.80
C TYR A 54 1.95 0.87 9.53
N GLU A 55 2.02 -0.35 8.99
CA GLU A 55 0.87 -1.19 8.62
C GLU A 55 -0.20 -0.38 7.87
N PRO A 56 0.11 0.28 6.73
CA PRO A 56 -0.90 1.02 5.98
C PRO A 56 -2.00 0.07 5.50
N ASP A 57 -3.24 0.50 5.44
CA ASP A 57 -4.33 -0.28 4.83
C ASP A 57 -4.22 -0.30 3.31
N ALA A 58 -3.68 0.79 2.73
CA ALA A 58 -3.35 0.87 1.31
C ALA A 58 -2.09 1.73 1.10
N MET A 59 -1.25 1.33 0.14
CA MET A 59 -0.08 2.11 -0.23
C MET A 59 0.12 2.18 -1.74
N GLY A 60 0.49 3.35 -2.24
CA GLY A 60 0.95 3.54 -3.61
C GLY A 60 2.48 3.55 -3.68
N VAL A 61 3.05 2.85 -4.65
CA VAL A 61 4.49 2.72 -4.86
C VAL A 61 4.87 3.20 -6.27
N GLN A 62 5.90 4.05 -6.35
CA GLN A 62 6.43 4.56 -7.62
C GLN A 62 7.87 4.15 -7.84
N GLU A 63 8.22 3.95 -9.12
CA GLU A 63 9.51 3.44 -9.61
C GLU A 63 9.90 1.97 -9.30
N PRO A 64 9.09 1.06 -8.72
CA PRO A 64 9.54 -0.32 -8.54
C PRO A 64 9.67 -1.00 -9.90
N MET A 65 10.83 -1.59 -10.14
CA MET A 65 11.04 -2.55 -11.23
C MET A 65 10.33 -3.89 -10.91
N PRO A 66 10.09 -4.78 -11.89
CA PRO A 66 9.41 -6.06 -11.66
C PRO A 66 10.02 -6.91 -10.53
N ASN A 67 11.35 -6.86 -10.36
CA ASN A 67 12.02 -7.56 -9.26
C ASN A 67 11.73 -6.96 -7.89
N GLN A 68 11.54 -5.64 -7.80
CA GLN A 68 11.18 -4.96 -6.55
C GLN A 68 9.72 -5.24 -6.19
N MET A 69 8.81 -5.28 -7.18
CA MET A 69 7.43 -5.73 -6.98
C MET A 69 7.36 -7.16 -6.43
N LYS A 70 8.13 -8.07 -7.04
CA LYS A 70 8.24 -9.47 -6.57
C LYS A 70 8.80 -9.59 -5.15
N ASP A 71 9.79 -8.76 -4.81
CA ASP A 71 10.32 -8.70 -3.46
C ASP A 71 9.27 -8.24 -2.44
N MET A 72 8.44 -7.24 -2.78
CA MET A 72 7.35 -6.78 -1.92
C MET A 72 6.28 -7.86 -1.74
N ASP A 73 5.79 -8.44 -2.84
CA ASP A 73 4.81 -9.53 -2.85
C ASP A 73 5.27 -10.72 -1.98
N SER A 74 6.55 -11.09 -2.07
CA SER A 74 7.11 -12.18 -1.27
C SER A 74 7.32 -11.85 0.21
N LEU A 75 7.59 -10.58 0.57
CA LEU A 75 8.04 -10.20 1.92
C LEU A 75 6.93 -9.52 2.76
N LEU A 76 5.81 -9.16 2.12
CA LEU A 76 4.62 -8.56 2.71
C LEU A 76 3.40 -9.46 2.42
N PRO A 77 3.34 -10.69 2.96
CA PRO A 77 2.32 -11.68 2.60
C PRO A 77 0.88 -11.32 3.01
N GLU A 78 0.70 -10.26 3.79
CA GLU A 78 -0.60 -9.72 4.19
C GLU A 78 -1.14 -8.68 3.19
N TYR A 79 -0.32 -8.30 2.21
CA TYR A 79 -0.66 -7.35 1.16
C TYR A 79 -0.79 -8.07 -0.19
N ASP A 80 -1.57 -7.46 -1.07
CA ASP A 80 -1.64 -7.78 -2.50
C ASP A 80 -1.48 -6.47 -3.27
N PHE A 81 -1.23 -6.53 -4.58
CA PHE A 81 -1.02 -5.33 -5.40
C PHE A 81 -1.84 -5.32 -6.69
N VAL A 82 -2.13 -4.12 -7.16
CA VAL A 82 -2.72 -3.88 -8.47
C VAL A 82 -1.77 -2.98 -9.25
N GLY A 83 -1.31 -3.45 -10.40
CA GLY A 83 -0.43 -2.66 -11.25
C GLY A 83 0.29 -3.54 -12.27
N VAL A 84 0.73 -2.91 -13.36
CA VAL A 84 1.49 -3.56 -14.43
C VAL A 84 2.68 -2.69 -14.82
N GLY A 85 3.69 -3.30 -15.44
CA GLY A 85 4.80 -2.59 -16.03
C GLY A 85 4.33 -1.57 -17.07
N ARG A 86 4.83 -0.34 -16.99
CA ARG A 86 4.32 0.76 -17.83
C ARG A 86 4.65 0.62 -19.32
N ASP A 87 5.68 -0.16 -19.67
CA ASP A 87 6.19 -0.20 -21.04
C ASP A 87 5.40 -1.18 -21.93
N ASP A 88 4.77 -2.20 -21.33
CA ASP A 88 4.02 -3.23 -22.07
C ASP A 88 2.64 -3.59 -21.49
N GLY A 89 2.27 -2.98 -20.36
CA GLY A 89 1.03 -3.30 -19.66
C GLY A 89 1.03 -4.69 -19.01
N LYS A 90 2.21 -5.27 -18.76
CA LYS A 90 2.40 -6.57 -18.10
C LYS A 90 3.56 -6.49 -17.10
N ASP A 91 4.78 -6.75 -17.53
CA ASP A 91 5.97 -6.90 -16.67
C ASP A 91 7.23 -6.20 -17.21
N LEU A 92 7.08 -5.24 -18.14
CA LEU A 92 8.19 -4.40 -18.61
C LEU A 92 8.08 -2.94 -18.14
N GLY A 93 9.23 -2.39 -17.76
CA GLY A 93 9.34 -1.05 -17.18
C GLY A 93 9.01 -1.01 -15.69
N GLU A 94 9.16 0.16 -15.07
CA GLU A 94 8.73 0.36 -13.69
C GLU A 94 7.20 0.42 -13.57
N TYR A 95 6.70 0.18 -12.36
CA TYR A 95 5.29 0.25 -12.03
C TYR A 95 4.95 1.60 -11.39
N SER A 96 3.65 1.91 -11.42
CA SER A 96 2.98 2.80 -10.47
C SER A 96 1.78 2.02 -9.95
N ALA A 97 1.96 1.35 -8.81
CA ALA A 97 1.05 0.34 -8.27
C ALA A 97 0.55 0.74 -6.88
#